data_AF-A0A518EVQ1-F1
#
_entry.id   AF-A0A518EVQ1-F1
#
_cell.length_a   1.000
_cell.length_b   1.000
_cell.length_c   1.000
_cell.angle_alpha   90.00
_cell.angle_beta   90.00
_cell.angle_gamma   90.00
#
_symmetry.space_group_name_H-M   'P 1'
#
loop_
_entity.id
_entity.type
_entity.pdbx_description
1 polymer ?
#
loop_
_entity_poly.entity_id
_entity_poly.type
_entity_poly.pdbx_seq_one_letter_code
_entity_poly.pdbx_strand_id
1 'polypeptide(L)' 'MSRPDDVINVAGHRLSTGAREEILASHPDVAECAVIGVADELKGQRPLGLVCLSCGVDQDHAALAGSASS' A
#
# COMPACT_ATOMS: atom_id res chain seq x y z
N MET A 1 -13.16 1.22 10.59
CA MET A 1 -12.71 2.10 11.70
C MET A 1 -11.20 2.18 11.59
N SER A 2 -10.65 3.27 11.03
CA SER A 2 -9.20 3.46 10.90
C SER A 2 -8.60 3.78 12.26
N ARG A 3 -7.42 3.23 12.61
CA ARG A 3 -6.73 3.71 13.81
C ARG A 3 -6.26 5.15 13.56
N PRO A 4 -6.29 6.02 14.57
CA PRO A 4 -5.81 7.40 14.41
C PRO A 4 -4.33 7.48 14.02
N ASP A 5 -3.55 6.44 14.32
CA ASP A 5 -2.12 6.33 13.99
C ASP A 5 -1.85 5.88 12.55
N ASP A 6 -2.87 5.40 11.81
CA ASP A 6 -2.76 4.90 10.43
C ASP A 6 -2.78 6.06 9.42
N VAL A 7 -2.02 7.13 9.67
CA VAL A 7 -1.98 8.33 8.81
C VAL A 7 -0.55 8.70 8.44
N ILE A 8 -0.32 8.88 7.14
CA ILE A 8 0.94 9.37 6.58
C ILE A 8 0.74 10.72 5.88
N ASN A 9 1.79 11.54 5.83
CA ASN A 9 1.77 12.87 5.21
C ASN A 9 2.50 12.83 3.86
N VAL A 10 1.74 12.92 2.76
CA VAL A 10 2.28 12.86 1.41
C VAL A 10 1.98 14.19 0.72
N ALA A 11 3.02 14.96 0.40
CA ALA A 11 2.91 16.26 -0.26
C ALA A 11 1.92 17.24 0.42
N GLY A 12 1.86 17.23 1.76
CA GLY A 12 0.95 18.07 2.54
C GLY A 12 -0.45 17.51 2.74
N HIS A 13 -0.75 16.32 2.20
CA HIS A 13 -2.03 15.64 2.39
C HIS A 13 -1.90 14.54 3.45
N ARG A 14 -2.92 14.42 4.30
CA ARG A 14 -3.08 13.31 5.26
C ARG A 14 -3.75 12.14 4.56
N LEU A 15 -3.03 11.04 4.39
CA LEU A 15 -3.53 9.81 3.77
C LEU A 15 -3.68 8.73 4.83
N SER A 16 -4.81 8.01 4.80
CA SER A 16 -4.99 6.80 5.61
C SER A 16 -4.21 5.65 5.00
N THR A 17 -3.38 4.96 5.79
CA THR A 17 -2.71 3.72 5.37
C THR A 17 -3.70 2.58 5.29
N GLY A 18 -4.62 2.46 6.26
CA GLY A 18 -5.68 1.44 6.26
C GLY A 18 -6.57 1.48 5.00
N ALA A 19 -6.95 2.67 4.52
CA ALA A 19 -7.71 2.77 3.27
C ALA A 19 -6.94 2.26 2.04
N ARG A 20 -5.61 2.39 2.03
CA ARG A 20 -4.76 1.88 0.95
C ARG A 20 -4.53 0.37 1.08
N GLU A 21 -4.42 -0.13 2.31
CA GLU A 21 -4.40 -1.56 2.61
C GLU A 21 -5.70 -2.24 2.16
N GLU A 22 -6.87 -1.63 2.39
CA GLU A 22 -8.15 -2.17 1.90
C GLU A 22 -8.16 -2.32 0.37
N ILE A 23 -7.59 -1.35 -0.37
CA ILE A 23 -7.46 -1.43 -1.82
C ILE A 23 -6.54 -2.59 -2.22
N LEU A 24 -5.37 -2.72 -1.58
CA LEU A 24 -4.43 -3.80 -1.86
C LEU A 24 -5.02 -5.18 -1.53
N ALA A 25 -5.70 -5.31 -0.39
CA ALA A 25 -6.35 -6.52 0.07
C ALA A 25 -7.55 -6.94 -0.82
N SER A 26 -8.10 -6.03 -1.62
CA SER A 26 -9.14 -6.36 -2.60
C SER A 26 -8.61 -7.12 -3.82
N HIS A 27 -7.29 -7.15 -4.02
CA HIS A 27 -6.67 -7.88 -5.13
C HIS A 27 -6.68 -9.40 -4.85
N PRO A 28 -7.17 -10.24 -5.78
CA PRO A 28 -7.42 -11.67 -5.53
C PRO A 28 -6.15 -12.46 -5.17
N ASP A 29 -5.00 -12.01 -5.65
CA ASP A 29 -3.72 -12.67 -5.41
C ASP A 29 -3.04 -12.25 -4.10
N VAL A 30 -3.62 -11.30 -3.35
CA VAL A 30 -3.06 -10.78 -2.10
C VAL A 30 -3.66 -11.51 -0.91
N ALA A 31 -2.81 -12.14 -0.09
CA ALA A 31 -3.21 -12.76 1.17
C ALA A 31 -3.19 -11.76 2.32
N GLU A 32 -2.13 -10.96 2.42
CA GLU A 32 -1.95 -9.95 3.46
C GLU A 32 -1.21 -8.75 2.89
N CYS A 33 -1.43 -7.56 3.46
CA CYS A 33 -0.69 -6.37 3.08
C CYS A 33 -0.53 -5.39 4.23
N ALA A 34 0.44 -4.49 4.09
CA ALA A 34 0.65 -3.35 4.97
C ALA A 34 1.12 -2.15 4.16
N VAL A 35 0.67 -0.94 4.52
CA VAL A 35 1.11 0.30 3.88
C VAL A 35 1.78 1.21 4.90
N ILE A 36 3.00 1.63 4.59
CA ILE A 36 3.77 2.54 5.45
C ILE A 36 4.23 3.78 4.69
N GLY A 37 4.43 4.87 5.42
CA GLY A 37 5.06 6.07 4.88
C GLY A 37 6.57 5.95 4.98
N VAL A 38 7.27 6.06 3.86
CA VAL A 38 8.74 6.14 3.83
C VAL A 38 9.16 7.55 3.45
N ALA A 39 10.30 8.01 3.97
CA ALA A 39 10.80 9.35 3.71
C ALA A 39 11.02 9.58 2.20
N ASP A 40 10.63 10.76 1.73
CA ASP A 40 10.78 11.19 0.35
C ASP A 40 11.23 12.66 0.34
N GLU A 41 12.28 12.97 -0.41
CA GLU A 41 12.91 14.29 -0.41
C GLU A 41 11.99 15.41 -0.92
N LEU A 42 11.03 15.08 -1.78
CA LEU A 42 10.11 16.05 -2.39
C LEU A 42 8.75 16.08 -1.68
N LYS A 43 8.22 14.91 -1.34
CA LYS A 43 6.86 14.75 -0.82
C LYS A 43 6.80 14.68 0.71
N GLY A 44 7.95 14.70 1.39
CA GLY A 44 8.07 14.41 2.82
C GLY A 44 7.96 12.92 3.10
N GLN A 45 6.83 12.31 2.70
CA GLN A 45 6.69 10.86 2.67
C GLN A 45 6.07 10.39 1.35
N ARG A 46 6.39 9.15 0.97
CA ARG A 46 5.69 8.39 -0.07
C ARG A 46 5.12 7.11 0.55
N PRO A 47 3.94 6.65 0.09
CA PRO A 47 3.39 5.38 0.51
C PRO A 47 4.21 4.23 -0.10
N LEU A 48 4.54 3.24 0.72
CA LEU A 48 5.13 1.97 0.34
C LEU A 48 4.18 0.85 0.78
N GLY A 49 3.71 0.05 -0.18
CA GLY A 49 2.91 -1.14 0.09
C GLY A 49 3.81 -2.38 0.16
N LEU A 50 3.64 -3.18 1.21
CA LEU A 50 4.22 -4.51 1.37
C LEU A 50 3.08 -5.52 1.22
N VAL A 51 3.30 -6.54 0.40
CA VAL A 51 2.25 -7.47 0.00
C VAL A 51 2.77 -8.89 0.11
N CYS A 52 2.01 -9.74 0.80
CA CYS A 52 2.19 -11.19 0.80
C CYS A 52 1.17 -11.78 -0.17
N LEU A 53 1.66 -12.55 -1.15
CA LEU A 53 0.79 -13.21 -2.12
C LEU A 53 0.17 -14.49 -1.54
N SER A 54 -0.98 -14.87 -2.08
CA SER A 54 -1.63 -16.15 -1.80
C SER A 54 -0.74 -17.33 -2.19
N CYS A 55 -0.89 -18.44 -1.47
CA CYS A 55 -0.08 -19.63 -1.72
C CYS A 55 -0.28 -20.17 -3.15
N GLY A 56 0.82 -20.49 -3.82
CA GLY A 56 0.79 -20.98 -5.20
C GLY A 56 0.69 -19.90 -6.29
N VAL A 57 0.64 -18.61 -5.92
CA VAL A 57 0.81 -17.51 -6.86
C VAL A 57 2.30 -17.30 -7.12
N ASP A 58 2.74 -17.59 -8.34
CA ASP A 58 4.08 -17.29 -8.85
C ASP A 58 3.95 -16.29 -10.00
N GLN A 59 3.54 -15.07 -9.64
CA GLN A 59 3.47 -13.94 -10.57
C GLN A 59 4.73 -13.09 -10.45
N ASP A 60 5.18 -12.57 -11.59
CA ASP A 60 6.24 -11.57 -11.61
C ASP A 60 5.79 -10.33 -10.80
N HIS A 61 6.64 -9.90 -9.87
CA HIS A 61 6.37 -8.75 -8.99
C HIS A 61 6.03 -7.48 -9.80
N ALA A 62 6.57 -7.36 -11.02
CA ALA A 62 6.28 -6.25 -11.92
C ALA A 62 4.82 -6.25 -12.43
N ALA A 63 4.20 -7.42 -12.60
CA ALA A 63 2.83 -7.54 -13.08
C ALA A 63 1.80 -7.07 -12.04
N LEU A 64 2.10 -7.24 -10.75
CA LEU A 64 1.27 -6.80 -9.62
C LEU A 64 1.31 -5.28 -9.41
N ALA A 65 2.42 -4.61 -9.73
CA ALA A 65 2.57 -3.16 -9.54
C ALA A 65 1.69 -2.32 -10.48
N GLY A 66 1.28 -2.88 -11.63
CA GLY A 66 0.48 -2.18 -12.65
C GLY A 66 -0.99 -1.97 -12.28
N SER A 67 -1.56 -2.76 -11.37
CA SER A 67 -2.98 -2.67 -10.98
C SER A 67 -3.24 -1.73 -9.80
N ALA A 68 -2.23 -1.39 -9.01
CA ALA A 68 -2.35 -0.58 -7.78
C ALA A 68 -2.12 0.94 -7.95
N SER A 69 -1.89 1.43 -9.17
CA SER A 69 -1.52 2.82 -9.46
C SER A 69 -2.72 3.78 -9.67
N SER A 70 -3.94 3.39 -9.30
CA SER A 70 -5.14 4.25 -9.44
C SER A 70 -5.38 5.10 -8.21
#